data_AF-A0A1V3S246-F1
#
_entry.id   AF-A0A1V3S246-F1
#
_cell.length_a   1.000
_cell.length_b   1.000
_cell.length_c   1.000
_cell.angle_alpha   90.00
_cell.angle_beta   90.00
_cell.angle_gamma   90.00
#
_symmetry.space_group_name_H-M   'P 1'
#
loop_
_entity.id
_entity.type
_entity.pdbx_description
1 polymer ?
#
loop_
_entity_poly.entity_id
_entity_poly.type
_entity_poly.pdbx_seq_one_letter_code
_entity_poly.pdbx_strand_id
1 'polypeptide(L)'
;MSFFEPLRDFFHRRAGKNLNDASARVHLVNRRQESPRGNFVFPGTDYLDDIEVAGQRVGQIDYGINPLGDRLYINMIEIEPALQGQGIGLGALWQLWLAHQVPIVPLYQYTASDGFWYRARQRFAAAGAVLEDELRGVDQMEREQQRWQHLVPEPEHERLIREYWEWVAAENAAGRPAGPGIR
;
A
#
# COMPACT_ATOMS: atom_id res chain seq x y z
N MET A 1 -4.79 27.10 -7.34
CA MET A 1 -5.86 27.08 -8.36
C MET A 1 -5.27 26.43 -9.61
N SER A 2 -5.77 25.26 -10.01
CA SER A 2 -5.28 24.55 -11.21
C SER A 2 -5.83 25.25 -12.46
N PHE A 3 -4.94 25.66 -13.38
CA PHE A 3 -5.35 26.20 -14.67
C PHE A 3 -5.95 25.07 -15.52
N PHE A 4 -7.20 25.27 -15.97
CA PHE A 4 -7.84 24.39 -16.95
C PHE A 4 -7.04 24.44 -18.27
N GLU A 5 -6.50 23.31 -18.70
CA GLU A 5 -5.78 23.18 -19.97
C GLU A 5 -6.61 22.29 -20.91
N PRO A 6 -7.42 22.88 -21.81
CA PRO A 6 -8.49 22.16 -22.52
C PRO A 6 -8.02 20.91 -23.28
N LEU A 7 -6.86 20.98 -23.93
CA LEU A 7 -6.27 19.85 -24.67
C LEU A 7 -5.83 18.74 -23.72
N ARG A 8 -5.05 19.09 -22.69
CA ARG A 8 -4.55 18.15 -21.70
C ARG A 8 -5.69 17.47 -20.94
N ASP A 9 -6.67 18.25 -20.49
CA ASP A 9 -7.84 17.76 -19.77
C ASP A 9 -8.74 16.88 -20.66
N PHE A 10 -8.87 17.20 -21.95
CA PHE A 10 -9.57 16.34 -22.90
C PHE A 10 -8.88 14.99 -23.09
N PHE A 11 -7.55 14.97 -23.26
CA PHE A 11 -6.79 13.73 -23.39
C PHE A 11 -6.81 12.90 -22.09
N HIS A 12 -6.71 13.55 -20.93
CA HIS A 12 -6.86 12.89 -19.64
C HIS A 12 -8.24 12.24 -19.47
N ARG A 13 -9.32 12.95 -19.79
CA ARG A 13 -10.68 12.39 -19.74
C ARG A 13 -10.85 11.21 -20.68
N ARG A 14 -10.31 11.29 -21.90
CA ARG A 14 -10.40 10.19 -22.87
C ARG A 14 -9.59 8.96 -22.42
N ALA A 15 -8.38 9.17 -21.91
CA ALA A 15 -7.54 8.08 -21.40
C ALA A 15 -8.16 7.43 -20.16
N GLY A 16 -8.69 8.23 -19.22
CA GLY A 16 -9.42 7.74 -18.06
C GLY A 16 -10.67 6.95 -18.46
N LYS A 17 -11.44 7.43 -19.44
CA LYS A 17 -12.58 6.67 -19.99
C LYS A 17 -12.14 5.31 -20.55
N ASN A 18 -11.06 5.26 -21.34
CA ASN A 18 -10.56 4.00 -21.88
C ASN A 18 -10.15 3.02 -20.77
N LEU A 19 -9.55 3.51 -19.67
CA LEU A 19 -9.22 2.67 -18.51
C LEU A 19 -10.47 2.22 -17.75
N ASN A 20 -11.47 3.09 -17.59
CA ASN A 20 -12.77 2.70 -17.04
C ASN A 20 -13.41 1.59 -17.86
N ASP A 21 -13.50 1.75 -19.18
CA ASP A 21 -14.09 0.76 -20.07
C ASP A 21 -13.30 -0.58 -20.04
N ALA A 22 -11.97 -0.52 -20.00
CA ALA A 22 -11.11 -1.71 -19.93
C ALA A 22 -11.18 -2.44 -18.58
N SER A 23 -11.38 -1.70 -17.50
CA SER A 23 -11.46 -2.21 -16.12
C SER A 23 -12.88 -2.57 -15.68
N ALA A 24 -13.91 -2.21 -16.43
CA ALA A 24 -15.31 -2.43 -16.07
C ALA A 24 -15.67 -3.91 -15.82
N ARG A 25 -14.91 -4.83 -16.42
CA ARG A 25 -15.06 -6.28 -16.26
C ARG A 25 -14.22 -6.89 -15.14
N VAL A 26 -13.36 -6.09 -14.50
CA VAL A 26 -12.44 -6.53 -13.45
C VAL A 26 -12.99 -6.07 -12.11
N HIS A 27 -13.12 -7.00 -11.17
CA HIS A 27 -13.53 -6.72 -9.81
C HIS A 27 -12.45 -7.18 -8.84
N LEU A 28 -12.29 -6.45 -7.75
CA LEU A 28 -11.44 -6.83 -6.63
C LEU A 28 -12.34 -7.27 -5.48
N VAL A 29 -12.14 -8.50 -5.02
CA VAL A 29 -12.90 -9.09 -3.93
C VAL A 29 -11.97 -9.29 -2.75
N ASN A 30 -12.22 -8.57 -1.66
CA ASN A 30 -11.36 -8.66 -0.50
C ASN A 30 -11.39 -10.06 0.11
N ARG A 31 -10.21 -10.68 0.22
CA ARG A 31 -10.02 -11.97 0.87
C ARG A 31 -9.45 -11.80 2.27
N ARG A 32 -8.51 -10.87 2.44
CA ARG A 32 -7.86 -10.59 3.72
C ARG A 32 -7.60 -9.10 3.87
N GLN A 33 -7.78 -8.60 5.08
CA GLN A 33 -7.48 -7.23 5.47
C GLN A 33 -6.93 -7.25 6.90
N GLU A 34 -5.66 -6.90 7.08
CA GLU A 34 -4.95 -7.06 8.35
C GLU A 34 -3.95 -5.91 8.58
N SER A 35 -3.43 -5.79 9.81
CA SER A 35 -2.33 -4.86 10.13
C SER A 35 -1.23 -5.58 10.92
N PRO A 36 -0.56 -6.59 10.33
CA PRO A 36 0.40 -7.41 11.05
C PRO A 36 1.65 -6.61 11.39
N ARG A 37 2.11 -6.71 12.64
CA ARG A 37 3.36 -6.10 13.09
C ARG A 37 4.54 -6.70 12.31
N GLY A 38 5.43 -5.84 11.83
CA GLY A 38 6.58 -6.24 11.01
C GLY A 38 6.32 -6.25 9.50
N ASN A 39 5.08 -6.03 9.06
CA ASN A 39 4.80 -5.70 7.65
C ASN A 39 5.34 -4.30 7.33
N PHE A 40 5.81 -4.11 6.10
CA PHE A 40 6.31 -2.86 5.57
C PHE A 40 5.39 -1.66 5.85
N VAL A 41 4.07 -1.82 5.70
CA VAL A 41 3.13 -0.71 5.90
C VAL A 41 2.68 -0.52 7.34
N PHE A 42 3.13 -1.33 8.30
CA PHE A 42 2.66 -1.27 9.69
C PHE A 42 2.87 0.13 10.32
N PRO A 43 1.91 0.67 11.11
CA PRO A 43 0.60 0.11 11.50
C PRO A 43 -0.55 0.31 10.49
N GLY A 44 -0.22 0.54 9.22
CA GLY A 44 -1.17 0.61 8.12
C GLY A 44 -1.80 -0.75 7.82
N THR A 45 -2.57 -0.82 6.74
CA THR A 45 -3.39 -1.99 6.42
C THR A 45 -2.85 -2.71 5.20
N ASP A 46 -2.66 -4.01 5.35
CA ASP A 46 -2.29 -4.98 4.34
C ASP A 46 -3.55 -5.67 3.81
N TYR A 47 -3.63 -5.84 2.50
CA TYR A 47 -4.77 -6.38 1.78
C TYR A 47 -4.32 -7.51 0.86
N LEU A 48 -5.13 -8.56 0.82
CA LEU A 48 -5.07 -9.55 -0.24
C LEU A 48 -6.45 -9.59 -0.88
N ASP A 49 -6.53 -9.18 -2.14
CA ASP A 49 -7.76 -9.20 -2.92
C ASP A 49 -7.65 -10.24 -4.05
N ASP A 50 -8.75 -10.94 -4.28
CA ASP A 50 -8.92 -11.75 -5.47
C ASP A 50 -9.29 -10.87 -6.65
N ILE A 51 -8.67 -11.13 -7.80
CA ILE A 51 -9.00 -10.46 -9.06
C ILE A 51 -10.02 -11.34 -9.76
N GLU A 52 -11.23 -10.82 -9.97
CA GLU A 52 -12.31 -11.53 -10.63
C GLU A 52 -12.68 -10.90 -11.97
N VAL A 53 -13.01 -11.75 -12.94
CA VAL A 53 -13.62 -11.37 -14.21
C VAL A 53 -14.87 -12.23 -14.42
N ALA A 54 -16.02 -11.59 -14.63
CA ALA A 54 -17.31 -12.27 -14.76
C ALA A 54 -17.63 -13.24 -13.59
N GLY A 55 -17.23 -12.86 -12.37
CA GLY A 55 -17.45 -13.65 -11.14
C GLY A 55 -16.55 -14.89 -11.00
N GLN A 56 -15.55 -15.03 -11.87
CA GLN A 56 -14.52 -16.07 -11.74
C GLN A 56 -13.22 -15.43 -11.29
N ARG A 57 -12.57 -16.04 -10.29
CA ARG A 57 -11.22 -15.67 -9.88
C ARG A 57 -10.24 -15.99 -11.01
N VAL A 58 -9.42 -15.01 -11.38
CA VAL A 58 -8.42 -15.08 -12.46
C VAL A 58 -7.02 -14.67 -11.99
N GLY A 59 -6.87 -14.37 -10.70
CA GLY A 59 -5.63 -13.85 -10.13
C GLY A 59 -5.82 -13.31 -8.72
N GLN A 60 -4.79 -12.63 -8.23
CA GLN A 60 -4.77 -11.98 -6.93
C GLN A 60 -3.86 -10.76 -6.94
N ILE A 61 -4.11 -9.83 -6.02
CA ILE A 61 -3.28 -8.66 -5.78
C ILE A 61 -3.07 -8.49 -4.27
N ASP A 62 -1.80 -8.37 -3.90
CA ASP A 62 -1.32 -8.14 -2.54
C ASP A 62 -0.79 -6.69 -2.48
N TYR A 63 -1.41 -5.89 -1.62
CA TYR A 63 -1.08 -4.48 -1.49
C TYR A 63 -1.28 -3.96 -0.07
N GLY A 64 -0.55 -2.91 0.28
CA GLY A 64 -0.66 -2.24 1.57
C GLY A 64 -0.90 -0.75 1.42
N ILE A 65 -1.62 -0.16 2.37
CA ILE A 65 -1.77 1.29 2.49
C ILE A 65 -1.09 1.72 3.78
N ASN A 66 -0.18 2.70 3.69
CA ASN A 66 0.54 3.18 4.86
C ASN A 66 -0.41 3.88 5.86
N PRO A 67 0.02 4.09 7.12
CA PRO A 67 -0.83 4.72 8.14
C PRO A 67 -1.20 6.17 7.82
N LEU A 68 -0.44 6.83 6.93
CA LEU A 68 -0.72 8.18 6.46
C LEU A 68 -1.88 8.20 5.47
N GLY A 69 -2.26 7.05 4.89
CA GLY A 69 -3.31 6.96 3.88
C GLY A 69 -2.97 7.73 2.60
N ASP A 70 -1.68 7.96 2.33
CA ASP A 70 -1.23 8.82 1.23
C ASP A 70 -0.57 8.05 0.09
N ARG A 71 -0.28 6.76 0.27
CA ARG A 71 0.27 5.87 -0.75
C ARG A 71 -0.23 4.44 -0.59
N LEU A 72 -0.38 3.79 -1.73
CA LEU A 72 -0.70 2.36 -1.85
C LEU A 72 0.51 1.64 -2.43
N TYR A 73 0.95 0.57 -1.79
CA TYR A 73 2.12 -0.20 -2.19
C TYR A 73 1.70 -1.56 -2.74
N ILE A 74 2.12 -1.92 -3.96
CA ILE A 74 1.84 -3.24 -4.54
C ILE A 74 2.98 -4.18 -4.18
N ASN A 75 2.72 -5.16 -3.33
CA ASN A 75 3.68 -6.22 -3.03
C ASN A 75 3.72 -7.26 -4.16
N MET A 76 2.56 -7.69 -4.63
CA MET A 76 2.46 -8.69 -5.70
C MET A 76 1.17 -8.49 -6.51
N ILE A 77 1.26 -8.70 -7.82
CA ILE A 77 0.09 -8.86 -8.68
C ILE A 77 0.32 -10.08 -9.57
N GLU A 78 -0.62 -11.02 -9.54
CA GLU A 78 -0.53 -12.27 -10.26
C GLU A 78 -1.83 -12.53 -11.02
N ILE A 79 -1.70 -12.75 -12.33
CA ILE A 79 -2.81 -13.17 -13.20
C ILE A 79 -2.48 -14.57 -13.70
N GLU A 80 -3.49 -15.44 -13.72
CA GLU A 80 -3.38 -16.79 -14.28
C GLU A 80 -2.71 -16.75 -15.66
N PRO A 81 -1.69 -17.59 -15.93
CA PRO A 81 -0.89 -17.50 -17.16
C PRO A 81 -1.72 -17.51 -18.46
N ALA A 82 -2.79 -18.30 -18.52
CA ALA A 82 -3.68 -18.39 -19.68
C ALA A 82 -4.48 -17.09 -19.94
N LEU A 83 -4.59 -16.22 -18.94
CA LEU A 83 -5.39 -14.99 -18.96
C LEU A 83 -4.51 -13.73 -19.02
N GLN A 84 -3.19 -13.89 -19.05
CA GLN A 84 -2.25 -12.78 -19.20
C GLN A 84 -2.36 -12.09 -20.57
N GLY A 85 -1.91 -10.84 -20.66
CA GLY A 85 -1.96 -10.05 -21.90
C GLY A 85 -3.34 -9.47 -22.23
N GLN A 86 -4.39 -9.81 -21.48
CA GLN A 86 -5.76 -9.33 -21.71
C GLN A 86 -6.09 -8.00 -20.99
N GLY A 87 -5.10 -7.34 -20.40
CA GLY A 87 -5.28 -6.08 -19.68
C GLY A 87 -5.88 -6.20 -18.27
N ILE A 88 -6.08 -7.42 -17.76
CA ILE A 88 -6.67 -7.69 -16.43
C ILE A 88 -5.86 -7.03 -15.31
N GLY A 89 -4.53 -7.22 -15.30
CA GLY A 89 -3.67 -6.61 -14.28
C GLY A 89 -3.69 -5.08 -14.29
N LEU A 90 -3.78 -4.47 -15.47
CA LEU A 90 -3.96 -3.01 -15.57
C LEU A 90 -5.32 -2.57 -15.04
N GLY A 91 -6.37 -3.34 -15.33
CA GLY A 91 -7.71 -3.11 -14.80
C GLY A 91 -7.74 -3.18 -13.28
N ALA A 92 -7.07 -4.17 -12.68
CA ALA A 92 -6.93 -4.32 -11.23
C ALA A 92 -6.26 -3.08 -10.59
N LEU A 93 -5.12 -2.64 -11.13
CA LEU A 93 -4.45 -1.42 -10.65
C LEU A 93 -5.35 -0.18 -10.78
N TRP A 94 -6.12 -0.09 -11.87
CA TRP A 94 -7.04 1.04 -12.06
C TRP A 94 -8.21 1.00 -11.08
N GLN A 95 -8.75 -0.18 -10.75
CA GLN A 95 -9.77 -0.33 -9.70
C GLN A 95 -9.22 0.12 -8.34
N LEU A 96 -7.98 -0.23 -7.99
CA LEU A 96 -7.34 0.29 -6.77
C LEU A 96 -7.20 1.82 -6.80
N TRP A 97 -6.78 2.39 -7.93
CA TRP A 97 -6.72 3.84 -8.07
C TRP A 97 -8.10 4.48 -7.89
N LEU A 98 -9.15 3.95 -8.53
CA LEU A 98 -10.52 4.44 -8.38
C LEU A 98 -11.00 4.37 -6.93
N ALA A 99 -10.66 3.30 -6.21
CA ALA A 99 -11.07 3.10 -4.82
C ALA A 99 -10.35 4.04 -3.84
N HIS A 100 -9.04 4.24 -4.01
CA HIS A 100 -8.22 4.92 -2.99
C HIS A 100 -7.76 6.33 -3.39
N GLN A 101 -7.65 6.63 -4.68
CA GLN A 101 -7.21 7.94 -5.21
C GLN A 101 -5.85 8.42 -4.65
N VAL A 102 -4.94 7.49 -4.38
CA VAL A 102 -3.56 7.76 -3.91
C VAL A 102 -2.52 7.16 -4.85
N PRO A 103 -1.32 7.75 -4.95
CA PRO A 103 -0.21 7.19 -5.73
C PRO A 103 0.01 5.69 -5.44
N ILE A 104 0.15 4.92 -6.51
CA ILE A 104 0.46 3.49 -6.45
C ILE A 104 1.96 3.30 -6.63
N VAL A 105 2.59 2.60 -5.69
CA VAL A 105 4.03 2.37 -5.64
C VAL A 105 4.31 0.86 -5.64
N PRO A 106 4.88 0.30 -6.70
CA PRO A 106 5.22 -1.11 -6.72
C PRO A 106 6.44 -1.41 -5.84
N LEU A 107 6.40 -2.52 -5.12
CA LEU A 107 7.52 -3.07 -4.35
C LEU A 107 8.17 -4.22 -5.12
N TYR A 108 9.49 -4.31 -5.07
CA TYR A 108 10.25 -5.47 -5.58
C TYR A 108 9.82 -5.98 -6.97
N GLN A 109 9.82 -5.14 -8.01
CA GLN A 109 9.39 -5.61 -9.33
C GLN A 109 10.32 -6.71 -9.83
N TYR A 110 9.73 -7.84 -10.23
CA TYR A 110 10.42 -8.86 -11.00
C TYR A 110 10.76 -8.31 -12.38
N THR A 111 11.98 -8.52 -12.86
CA THR A 111 12.43 -8.06 -14.18
C THR A 111 11.55 -8.56 -15.33
N ALA A 112 10.97 -9.76 -15.20
CA ALA A 112 10.00 -10.30 -16.15
C ALA A 112 8.72 -9.45 -16.29
N SER A 113 8.43 -8.57 -15.33
CA SER A 113 7.26 -7.70 -15.28
C SER A 113 7.54 -6.25 -15.71
N ASP A 114 8.78 -5.88 -16.05
CA ASP A 114 9.16 -4.51 -16.41
C ASP A 114 8.33 -3.94 -17.56
N GLY A 115 8.11 -4.76 -18.60
CA GLY A 115 7.29 -4.38 -19.76
C GLY A 115 5.81 -4.16 -19.41
N PHE A 116 5.30 -4.77 -18.35
CA PHE A 116 3.96 -4.48 -17.82
C PHE A 116 3.95 -3.13 -17.09
N TRP A 117 4.86 -2.93 -16.13
CA TRP A 117 4.91 -1.71 -15.31
C TRP A 117 5.18 -0.46 -16.13
N TYR A 118 6.09 -0.52 -17.11
CA TYR A 118 6.35 0.58 -18.03
C TYR A 118 5.07 1.04 -18.75
N ARG A 119 4.30 0.09 -19.30
CA ARG A 119 3.05 0.37 -20.00
C ARG A 119 1.93 0.82 -19.05
N ALA A 120 1.92 0.34 -17.81
CA ALA A 120 0.98 0.77 -16.79
C ALA A 120 1.21 2.26 -16.43
N ARG A 121 2.46 2.65 -16.15
CA ARG A 121 2.83 4.05 -15.85
C ARG A 121 2.41 5.01 -16.96
N GLN A 122 2.69 4.67 -18.22
CA GLN A 122 2.30 5.49 -19.36
C GLN A 122 0.78 5.71 -19.44
N ARG A 123 -0.01 4.66 -19.22
CA ARG A 123 -1.48 4.75 -19.28
C ARG A 123 -2.05 5.51 -18.09
N PHE A 124 -1.49 5.32 -16.91
CA PHE A 124 -1.87 6.06 -15.70
C PHE A 124 -1.60 7.55 -15.87
N ALA A 125 -0.38 7.92 -16.28
CA ALA A 125 -0.02 9.32 -16.53
C ALA A 125 -0.92 9.95 -17.61
N ALA A 126 -1.22 9.22 -18.68
CA ALA A 126 -2.16 9.67 -19.71
C ALA A 126 -3.57 9.91 -19.15
N ALA A 127 -4.00 9.20 -18.12
CA ALA A 127 -5.29 9.38 -17.43
C ALA A 127 -5.24 10.36 -16.24
N GLY A 128 -4.08 10.97 -15.95
CA GLY A 128 -3.91 11.88 -14.82
C GLY A 128 -3.76 11.18 -13.46
N ALA A 129 -3.50 9.86 -13.47
CA ALA A 129 -3.21 9.07 -12.28
C ALA A 129 -1.71 8.85 -12.10
N VAL A 130 -1.29 8.59 -10.85
CA VAL A 130 0.12 8.45 -10.50
C VAL A 130 0.44 7.00 -10.14
N LEU A 131 1.36 6.41 -10.92
CA LEU A 131 2.03 5.16 -10.60
C LEU A 131 3.52 5.46 -10.56
N GLU A 132 4.11 5.43 -9.35
CA GLU A 132 5.49 5.86 -9.13
C GLU A 132 6.52 4.79 -9.56
N ASP A 133 7.79 5.14 -9.42
CA ASP A 133 8.88 4.19 -9.56
C ASP A 133 8.82 3.12 -8.46
N GLU A 134 9.46 1.98 -8.72
CA GLU A 134 9.49 0.92 -7.72
C GLU A 134 10.32 1.32 -6.51
N LEU A 135 9.91 0.85 -5.33
CA LEU A 135 10.80 0.76 -4.19
C LEU A 135 11.48 -0.60 -4.19
N ARG A 136 12.80 -0.59 -4.34
CA ARG A 136 13.62 -1.79 -4.41
C ARG A 136 14.72 -1.76 -3.36
N GLY A 137 14.78 -2.85 -2.59
CA GLY A 137 15.83 -3.08 -1.61
C GLY A 137 15.53 -2.47 -0.24
N VAL A 138 16.27 -2.97 0.75
CA VAL A 138 16.04 -2.67 2.18
C VAL A 138 16.18 -1.18 2.45
N ASP A 139 17.26 -0.53 1.98
CA ASP A 139 17.52 0.89 2.25
C ASP A 139 16.40 1.83 1.76
N GLN A 140 15.82 1.57 0.59
CA GLN A 140 14.76 2.42 0.05
C GLN A 140 13.47 2.26 0.87
N MET A 141 13.17 1.02 1.26
CA MET A 141 12.00 0.70 2.07
C MET A 141 12.14 1.23 3.51
N GLU A 142 13.32 1.15 4.11
CA GLU A 142 13.56 1.74 5.43
C GLU A 142 13.40 3.26 5.40
N ARG A 143 13.94 3.94 4.38
CA ARG A 143 13.76 5.39 4.20
C ARG A 143 12.29 5.76 4.00
N GLU A 144 11.54 4.96 3.25
CA GLU A 144 10.11 5.21 3.06
C GLU A 144 9.33 5.04 4.38
N GLN A 145 9.63 3.99 5.16
CA GLN A 145 9.01 3.75 6.47
C GLN A 145 9.29 4.85 7.50
N GLN A 146 10.41 5.56 7.40
CA GLN A 146 10.70 6.71 8.29
C GLN A 146 9.59 7.76 8.24
N ARG A 147 8.85 7.86 7.13
CA ARG A 147 7.73 8.81 6.99
C ARG A 147 6.63 8.58 8.03
N TRP A 148 6.40 7.34 8.45
CA TRP A 148 5.35 6.99 9.43
C TRP A 148 5.88 6.25 10.67
N GLN A 149 7.20 6.22 10.88
CA GLN A 149 7.79 5.56 12.05
C GLN A 149 7.26 6.13 13.38
N HIS A 150 6.97 7.43 13.42
CA HIS A 150 6.39 8.10 14.58
C HIS A 150 4.96 7.68 14.91
N LEU A 151 4.28 6.97 14.01
CA LEU A 151 2.94 6.42 14.21
C LEU A 151 2.98 4.95 14.69
N VAL A 152 4.15 4.32 14.66
CA VAL A 152 4.32 2.92 15.07
C VAL A 152 4.09 2.81 16.58
N PRO A 153 3.09 2.04 17.03
CA PRO A 153 2.85 1.87 18.46
C PRO A 153 4.02 1.13 19.11
N GLU A 154 4.37 1.59 20.31
CA GLU A 154 5.30 0.91 21.19
C GLU A 154 4.81 -0.52 21.47
N PRO A 155 5.69 -1.54 21.37
CA PRO A 155 5.35 -2.89 21.80
C PRO A 155 4.83 -2.89 23.24
N GLU A 156 3.82 -3.72 23.53
CA GLU A 156 3.26 -3.84 24.87
C GLU A 156 4.32 -4.16 25.92
N HIS A 157 5.28 -5.05 25.61
CA HIS A 157 6.34 -5.40 26.56
C HIS A 157 7.29 -4.23 26.85
N GLU A 158 7.61 -3.40 25.86
CA GLU A 158 8.43 -2.19 26.06
C GLU A 158 7.67 -1.16 26.89
N ARG A 159 6.37 -0.97 26.61
CA ARG A 159 5.48 -0.11 27.39
C ARG A 159 5.41 -0.55 28.86
N LEU A 160 5.20 -1.85 29.11
CA LEU A 160 5.13 -2.40 30.47
C LEU A 160 6.47 -2.25 31.22
N ILE A 161 7.60 -2.44 30.52
CA ILE A 161 8.93 -2.18 31.08
C ILE A 161 9.08 -0.70 31.46
N ARG A 162 8.68 0.23 30.58
CA ARG A 162 8.74 1.66 30.86
C ARG A 162 7.85 2.04 32.06
N GLU A 163 6.59 1.62 32.06
CA GLU A 163 5.63 1.88 33.14
C GLU A 163 6.13 1.35 34.48
N TYR A 164 6.75 0.16 34.49
CA TYR A 164 7.38 -0.39 35.68
C TYR A 164 8.51 0.51 36.21
N TRP A 165 9.42 0.94 35.34
CA TRP A 165 10.55 1.78 35.76
C TRP A 165 10.13 3.21 36.16
N GLU A 166 9.11 3.77 35.51
CA GLU A 166 8.49 5.03 35.91
C GLU A 166 7.87 4.92 37.31
N TRP A 167 7.17 3.82 37.60
CA TRP A 167 6.66 3.54 38.94
C TRP A 167 7.79 3.40 39.97
N VAL A 168 8.85 2.64 39.67
CA VAL A 168 10.03 2.50 40.55
C VAL A 168 10.66 3.86 40.85
N ALA A 169 10.79 4.73 39.85
CA ALA A 169 11.34 6.07 40.02
C ALA A 169 10.44 6.94 40.92
N ALA A 170 9.12 6.90 40.71
CA ALA A 170 8.16 7.65 41.51
C ALA A 170 8.13 7.21 42.99
N GLU A 171 8.20 5.91 43.24
CA GLU A 171 8.25 5.36 44.60
C GLU A 171 9.55 5.73 45.33
N ASN A 172 10.70 5.59 44.65
CA ASN A 172 11.99 6.00 45.21
C ASN A 172 12.02 7.52 45.50
N ALA A 173 11.43 8.35 44.63
CA ALA A 173 11.30 9.79 44.87
C ALA A 173 10.39 10.10 46.08
N ALA A 174 9.41 9.25 46.37
CA ALA A 174 8.57 9.33 47.56
C ALA A 174 9.22 8.70 48.82
N GLY A 175 10.47 8.23 48.74
CA GLY A 175 11.18 7.57 49.83
C GLY A 175 10.65 6.18 50.17
N ARG A 176 9.86 5.56 49.27
CA ARG A 176 9.32 4.22 49.44
C ARG A 176 10.20 3.19 48.71
N PRO A 177 10.37 1.98 49.27
CA PRO A 177 11.14 0.93 48.61
C PRO A 177 10.39 0.45 47.36
N ALA A 178 11.04 0.51 46.20
CA ALA A 178 10.54 -0.08 44.95
C ALA A 178 11.69 -0.61 44.09
N GLY A 179 11.38 -1.60 43.25
CA GLY A 179 12.33 -2.20 42.31
C GLY A 179 12.36 -3.73 42.38
N PRO A 180 13.25 -4.36 41.59
CA PRO A 180 13.34 -5.82 41.53
C PRO A 180 13.64 -6.42 42.91
N GLY A 181 12.82 -7.37 43.35
CA GLY A 181 13.01 -8.07 44.63
C GLY A 181 12.38 -7.41 45.85
N ILE A 182 11.65 -6.31 45.68
CA ILE A 182 10.84 -5.70 46.76
C ILE A 182 9.44 -6.33 46.73
N ARG A 183 9.00 -6.90 47.86
CA ARG A 183 7.67 -7.52 48.05
C ARG A 183 6.69 -6.55 48.68
#